data_AF-A0A3A5W1C0-F1
#
_entry.id   AF-A0A3A5W1C0-F1
#
_cell.length_a   1.000
_cell.length_b   1.000
_cell.length_c   1.000
_cell.angle_alpha   90.00
_cell.angle_beta   90.00
_cell.angle_gamma   90.00
#
_symmetry.space_group_name_H-M   'P 1'
#
loop_
_entity.id
_entity.type
_entity.pdbx_description
1 polymer ?
#
loop_
_entity_poly.entity_id
_entity_poly.type
_entity_poly.pdbx_seq_one_letter_code
_entity_poly.pdbx_strand_id
1 'polypeptide(L)'
;KFNMNLTLLIFYTALALGVSFLCSILEAVVLSIPNTQVAVWQKDGNKRGDLWSKLKADDAVKPLTAILTLNTIAHTMGAAGVGSEVQNQFGNEYLTIASVILTLAVLFLSEIIPKTLGTAYWRQLSLITGVLLNWIT
;
A
#
# COMPACT_ATOMS: atom_id res chain seq x y z
N LYS A 1 29.44 -12.06 -7.62
CA LYS A 1 29.20 -10.71 -7.05
C LYS A 1 28.10 -9.95 -7.80
N PHE A 2 28.14 -9.83 -9.14
CA PHE A 2 27.14 -9.07 -9.92
C PHE A 2 25.67 -9.53 -9.74
N ASN A 3 25.40 -10.84 -9.68
CA ASN A 3 24.02 -11.36 -9.55
C ASN A 3 23.36 -11.11 -8.18
N MET A 4 24.13 -11.00 -7.10
CA MET A 4 23.56 -10.79 -5.75
C MET A 4 23.04 -9.35 -5.60
N ASN A 5 23.80 -8.38 -6.10
CA ASN A 5 23.48 -6.96 -5.93
C ASN A 5 22.26 -6.55 -6.78
N LEU A 6 22.11 -7.09 -8.00
CA LEU A 6 20.92 -6.85 -8.81
C LEU A 6 19.66 -7.47 -8.18
N THR A 7 19.80 -8.64 -7.54
CA THR A 7 18.70 -9.29 -6.80
C THR A 7 18.23 -8.41 -5.64
N LEU A 8 19.15 -7.82 -4.88
CA LEU A 8 18.83 -6.89 -3.79
C LEU A 8 18.17 -5.61 -4.30
N LEU A 9 18.67 -5.05 -5.41
CA LEU A 9 18.08 -3.87 -6.04
C LEU A 9 16.61 -4.13 -6.45
N ILE A 10 16.35 -5.26 -7.10
CA ILE A 10 15.00 -5.68 -7.50
C ILE A 10 14.14 -5.91 -6.25
N PHE A 11 14.68 -6.55 -5.22
CA PHE A 11 13.97 -6.81 -3.97
C PHE A 11 13.53 -5.49 -3.28
N TYR A 12 14.45 -4.55 -3.08
CA TYR A 12 14.13 -3.27 -2.45
C TYR A 12 13.19 -2.41 -3.30
N THR A 13 13.33 -2.45 -4.63
CA THR A 13 12.41 -1.77 -5.55
C THR A 13 11.01 -2.39 -5.49
N ALA A 14 10.91 -3.72 -5.48
CA ALA A 14 9.64 -4.43 -5.36
C ALA A 14 9.00 -4.23 -3.98
N LEU A 15 9.80 -4.12 -2.92
CA LEU A 15 9.33 -3.80 -1.58
C LEU A 15 8.78 -2.37 -1.54
N ALA A 16 9.53 -1.39 -2.04
CA ALA A 16 9.10 0.01 -2.12
C ALA A 16 7.82 0.17 -2.94
N LEU A 17 7.76 -0.45 -4.12
CA LEU A 17 6.65 -0.24 -5.04
C LEU A 17 5.45 -1.14 -4.68
N GLY A 18 5.68 -2.44 -4.53
CA GLY A 18 4.62 -3.44 -4.36
C GLY A 18 3.89 -3.33 -3.02
N VAL A 19 4.62 -3.17 -1.92
CA VAL A 19 3.97 -3.05 -0.60
C VAL A 19 3.22 -1.71 -0.50
N SER A 20 3.82 -0.61 -0.96
CA SER A 20 3.15 0.69 -1.01
C SER A 20 1.93 0.69 -1.93
N PHE A 21 2.00 0.01 -3.08
CA PHE A 21 0.87 -0.20 -3.98
C PHE A 21 -0.30 -0.88 -3.26
N LEU A 22 -0.02 -1.97 -2.52
CA LEU A 22 -1.04 -2.68 -1.76
C LEU A 22 -1.64 -1.78 -0.67
N CYS A 23 -0.80 -1.09 0.09
CA CYS A 23 -1.26 -0.14 1.12
C CYS A 23 -2.20 0.91 0.54
N SER A 24 -1.85 1.52 -0.59
CA SER A 24 -2.68 2.53 -1.27
C SER A 24 -4.03 1.98 -1.73
N ILE A 25 -4.10 0.73 -2.19
CA ILE A 25 -5.40 0.08 -2.49
C ILE A 25 -6.22 -0.09 -1.21
N LEU A 26 -5.62 -0.63 -0.15
CA LEU A 26 -6.33 -0.87 1.11
C LEU A 26 -6.88 0.45 1.66
N GLU A 27 -6.06 1.50 1.69
CA GLU A 27 -6.44 2.85 2.12
C GLU A 27 -7.63 3.37 1.31
N ALA A 28 -7.54 3.34 -0.02
CA ALA A 28 -8.59 3.84 -0.90
C ALA A 28 -9.91 3.08 -0.72
N VAL A 29 -9.86 1.75 -0.52
CA VAL A 29 -11.06 0.94 -0.27
C VAL A 29 -11.70 1.29 1.06
N VAL A 30 -10.91 1.45 2.13
CA VAL A 30 -11.41 1.83 3.48
C VAL A 30 -12.15 3.17 3.44
N LEU A 31 -11.56 4.14 2.75
CA LEU A 31 -12.11 5.48 2.59
C LEU A 31 -13.35 5.49 1.68
N SER A 32 -13.40 4.60 0.68
CA SER A 32 -14.49 4.58 -0.31
C SER A 32 -15.76 3.85 0.14
N ILE A 33 -15.69 2.98 1.16
CA ILE A 33 -16.88 2.28 1.67
C ILE A 33 -17.68 3.23 2.57
N PRO A 34 -18.91 3.64 2.20
CA PRO A 34 -19.69 4.53 3.06
C PRO A 34 -20.33 3.75 4.22
N ASN A 35 -20.52 4.40 5.37
CA ASN A 35 -21.18 3.80 6.53
C ASN A 35 -22.61 3.32 6.22
N THR A 36 -23.30 3.99 5.28
CA THR A 36 -24.62 3.56 4.78
C THR A 36 -24.58 2.20 4.10
N GLN A 37 -23.53 1.90 3.32
CA GLN A 37 -23.34 0.60 2.68
C GLN A 37 -23.07 -0.50 3.72
N VAL A 38 -22.32 -0.18 4.77
CA VAL A 38 -22.06 -1.11 5.88
C VAL A 38 -23.36 -1.48 6.57
N ALA A 39 -24.22 -0.49 6.87
CA ALA A 39 -25.54 -0.72 7.47
C ALA A 39 -26.45 -1.58 6.57
N VAL A 40 -26.42 -1.36 5.24
CA VAL A 40 -27.12 -2.23 4.28
C VAL A 40 -26.62 -3.67 4.38
N TRP A 41 -25.31 -3.90 4.37
CA TRP A 41 -24.76 -5.24 4.50
C TRP A 41 -25.11 -5.92 5.82
N GLN A 42 -25.17 -5.19 6.93
CA GLN A 42 -25.60 -5.75 8.22
C GLN A 42 -27.08 -6.16 8.18
N LYS A 43 -27.94 -5.31 7.62
CA LYS A 43 -29.37 -5.62 7.46
C LYS A 43 -29.60 -6.86 6.58
N ASP A 44 -28.79 -7.02 5.53
CA ASP A 44 -28.87 -8.15 4.60
C ASP A 44 -28.22 -9.43 5.15
N GLY A 45 -27.68 -9.42 6.39
CA GLY A 45 -26.98 -10.57 6.99
C GLY A 45 -25.66 -10.91 6.28
N ASN A 46 -25.08 -9.98 5.52
CA ASN A 46 -23.83 -10.18 4.81
C ASN A 46 -22.64 -10.03 5.77
N LYS A 47 -21.71 -10.99 5.75
CA LYS A 47 -20.47 -10.99 6.56
C LYS A 47 -19.64 -9.71 6.43
N ARG A 48 -19.74 -8.99 5.30
CA ARG A 48 -19.10 -7.68 5.10
C ARG A 48 -19.60 -6.63 6.10
N GLY A 49 -20.86 -6.68 6.50
CA GLY A 49 -21.47 -5.71 7.40
C GLY A 49 -20.80 -5.72 8.77
N ASP A 50 -20.69 -6.89 9.40
CA ASP A 50 -20.07 -7.02 10.73
C ASP A 50 -18.56 -6.79 10.71
N LEU A 51 -17.90 -7.13 9.60
CA LEU A 51 -16.48 -6.90 9.41
C LEU A 51 -16.19 -5.39 9.29
N TRP A 52 -16.89 -4.71 8.39
CA TRP A 52 -16.65 -3.29 8.13
C TRP A 52 -17.22 -2.38 9.23
N SER A 53 -18.24 -2.81 9.99
CA SER A 53 -18.70 -2.04 11.15
C SER A 53 -17.63 -1.99 12.25
N LYS A 54 -16.87 -3.07 12.44
CA LYS A 54 -15.72 -3.09 13.35
C LYS A 54 -14.54 -2.29 12.82
N LEU A 55 -14.17 -2.48 11.54
CA LEU A 55 -13.05 -1.77 10.94
C LEU A 55 -13.27 -0.25 10.85
N LYS A 56 -14.52 0.19 10.70
CA LYS A 56 -14.88 1.62 10.69
C LYS A 56 -15.36 2.15 12.04
N ALA A 57 -15.30 1.35 13.11
CA ALA A 57 -15.53 1.86 14.45
C ALA A 57 -14.41 2.87 14.75
N ASP A 58 -14.79 4.12 15.09
CA ASP A 58 -13.88 5.26 15.23
C ASP A 58 -13.27 5.75 13.90
N ASP A 59 -14.13 6.04 12.92
CA ASP A 59 -13.77 6.66 11.63
C ASP A 59 -12.62 5.97 10.88
N ALA A 60 -12.48 4.66 11.09
CA ALA A 60 -11.42 3.82 10.54
C ALA A 60 -9.99 4.21 10.96
N VAL A 61 -9.82 4.93 12.08
CA VAL A 61 -8.51 5.36 12.60
C VAL A 61 -7.56 4.18 12.76
N LYS A 62 -8.03 3.07 13.35
CA LYS A 62 -7.21 1.89 13.63
C LYS A 62 -6.62 1.27 12.35
N PRO A 63 -7.42 0.82 11.35
CA PRO A 63 -6.85 0.25 10.13
C PRO A 63 -6.07 1.27 9.29
N LEU A 64 -6.50 2.54 9.22
CA LEU A 64 -5.76 3.56 8.46
C LEU A 64 -4.37 3.80 9.04
N THR A 65 -4.24 3.86 10.38
CA THR A 65 -2.94 4.02 11.04
C THR A 65 -2.01 2.85 10.73
N ALA A 66 -2.52 1.62 10.76
CA ALA A 66 -1.73 0.43 10.43
C ALA A 66 -1.25 0.46 8.97
N ILE A 67 -2.14 0.80 8.02
CA ILE A 67 -1.80 0.91 6.59
C ILE A 67 -0.74 2.00 6.35
N LEU A 68 -0.94 3.20 6.90
CA LEU A 68 -0.03 4.34 6.71
C LEU A 68 1.34 4.06 7.33
N THR A 69 1.38 3.39 8.48
CA THR A 69 2.63 2.96 9.11
C THR A 69 3.37 1.96 8.22
N LEU A 70 2.68 0.93 7.73
CA LEU A 70 3.26 -0.06 6.83
C LEU A 70 3.77 0.57 5.53
N ASN A 71 2.99 1.50 4.95
CA ASN A 71 3.39 2.24 3.76
C ASN A 71 4.66 3.07 4.00
N THR A 72 4.74 3.77 5.13
CA THR A 72 5.92 4.57 5.50
C THR A 72 7.16 3.70 5.65
N ILE A 73 7.03 2.54 6.30
CA ILE A 73 8.12 1.57 6.45
C ILE A 73 8.56 1.06 5.07
N ALA A 74 7.62 0.59 4.25
CA ALA A 74 7.90 0.05 2.93
C ALA A 74 8.60 1.07 2.03
N HIS A 75 8.07 2.28 1.98
CA HIS A 75 8.63 3.35 1.17
C HIS A 75 10.03 3.75 1.63
N THR A 76 10.21 3.95 2.94
CA THR A 76 11.49 4.40 3.50
C THR A 76 12.57 3.33 3.40
N MET A 77 12.26 2.10 3.82
CA MET A 77 13.23 1.00 3.79
C MET A 77 13.56 0.59 2.36
N GLY A 78 12.54 0.52 1.49
CA GLY A 78 12.72 0.20 0.08
C GLY A 78 13.56 1.27 -0.64
N ALA A 79 13.25 2.56 -0.46
CA ALA A 79 14.04 3.63 -1.06
C ALA A 79 15.48 3.71 -0.54
N ALA A 80 15.68 3.52 0.77
CA ALA A 80 17.02 3.45 1.35
C ALA A 80 17.83 2.27 0.79
N GLY A 81 17.20 1.10 0.66
CA GLY A 81 17.82 -0.08 0.06
C GLY A 81 18.17 0.11 -1.42
N VAL A 82 17.26 0.68 -2.21
CA VAL A 82 17.54 1.03 -3.62
C VAL A 82 18.69 2.02 -3.71
N GLY A 83 18.71 3.08 -2.89
CA GLY A 83 19.79 4.05 -2.87
C GLY A 83 21.15 3.43 -2.55
N SER A 84 21.21 2.55 -1.54
CA SER A 84 22.42 1.83 -1.19
C SER A 84 22.92 0.95 -2.32
N GLU A 85 22.02 0.20 -2.97
CA GLU A 85 22.38 -0.67 -4.09
C GLU A 85 22.81 0.10 -5.34
N VAL A 86 22.16 1.23 -5.63
CA VAL A 86 22.56 2.11 -6.75
C VAL A 86 23.95 2.67 -6.52
N GLN A 87 24.23 3.18 -5.32
CA GLN A 87 25.56 3.71 -4.98
C GLN A 87 26.64 2.64 -5.09
N ASN A 88 26.36 1.41 -4.60
CA ASN A 88 27.31 0.30 -4.63
C ASN A 88 27.59 -0.24 -6.04
N GLN A 89 26.60 -0.21 -6.94
CA GLN A 89 26.70 -0.83 -8.27
C GLN A 89 27.05 0.15 -9.38
N PHE A 90 26.51 1.37 -9.33
CA PHE A 90 26.62 2.35 -10.41
C PHE A 90 27.48 3.56 -10.03
N GLY A 91 27.72 3.80 -8.74
CA GLY A 91 28.47 4.98 -8.27
C GLY A 91 27.56 6.11 -7.82
N ASN A 92 28.17 7.10 -7.17
CA ASN A 92 27.44 8.18 -6.50
C ASN A 92 26.77 9.14 -7.50
N GLU A 93 27.30 9.25 -8.71
CA GLU A 93 26.78 10.09 -9.79
C GLU A 93 25.39 9.65 -10.27
N TYR A 94 25.04 8.37 -10.14
CA TYR A 94 23.72 7.84 -10.52
C TYR A 94 22.69 7.90 -9.39
N LEU A 95 23.11 8.19 -8.16
CA LEU A 95 22.20 8.20 -7.00
C LEU A 95 21.10 9.25 -7.17
N THR A 96 21.45 10.47 -7.57
CA THR A 96 20.48 11.56 -7.76
C THR A 96 19.42 11.22 -8.80
N ILE A 97 19.84 10.72 -9.96
CA ILE A 97 18.89 10.40 -11.04
C ILE A 97 18.03 9.19 -10.68
N ALA A 98 18.60 8.19 -9.99
CA ALA A 98 17.84 7.04 -9.50
C ALA A 98 16.81 7.45 -8.44
N SER A 99 17.14 8.34 -7.52
CA SER A 99 16.19 8.85 -6.52
C SER A 99 15.03 9.61 -7.15
N VAL A 100 15.29 10.46 -8.16
CA VAL A 100 14.22 11.14 -8.91
C VAL A 100 13.31 10.14 -9.60
N ILE A 101 13.87 9.17 -10.33
CA ILE A 101 13.09 8.13 -11.02
C ILE A 101 12.27 7.31 -10.03
N LEU A 102 12.87 6.86 -8.93
CA LEU A 102 12.18 6.07 -7.91
C LEU A 102 11.04 6.87 -7.27
N THR A 103 11.26 8.16 -6.99
CA THR A 103 10.24 9.02 -6.37
C THR A 103 9.03 9.18 -7.29
N LEU A 104 9.26 9.42 -8.58
CA LEU A 104 8.20 9.46 -9.59
C LEU A 104 7.49 8.10 -9.72
N ALA A 105 8.26 7.00 -9.70
CA ALA A 105 7.70 5.66 -9.75
C ALA A 105 6.79 5.38 -8.55
N VAL A 106 7.20 5.71 -7.33
CA VAL A 106 6.34 5.56 -6.14
C VAL A 106 5.07 6.40 -6.28
N LEU A 107 5.21 7.68 -6.65
CA LEU A 107 4.08 8.60 -6.73
C LEU A 107 3.04 8.11 -7.75
N PHE A 108 3.46 7.74 -8.95
CA PHE A 108 2.52 7.31 -9.99
C PHE A 108 2.09 5.85 -9.81
N LEU A 109 3.04 4.92 -9.64
CA LEU A 109 2.76 3.49 -9.63
C LEU A 109 2.21 3.03 -8.29
N SER A 110 2.68 3.57 -7.17
CA SER A 110 2.31 3.09 -5.83
C SER A 110 1.25 3.94 -5.15
N GLU A 111 1.02 5.18 -5.57
CA GLU A 111 0.06 6.07 -4.91
C GLU A 111 -1.11 6.47 -5.79
N ILE A 112 -0.88 7.12 -6.94
CA ILE A 112 -1.98 7.64 -7.77
C ILE A 112 -2.78 6.52 -8.44
N ILE A 113 -2.12 5.63 -9.18
CA ILE A 113 -2.79 4.53 -9.87
C ILE A 113 -3.53 3.62 -8.89
N PRO A 114 -2.93 3.17 -7.78
CA PRO A 114 -3.57 2.20 -6.90
C PRO A 114 -4.70 2.81 -6.10
N LYS A 115 -4.59 4.09 -5.68
CA LYS A 115 -5.71 4.79 -5.06
C LYS A 115 -6.89 4.89 -6.03
N THR A 116 -6.63 5.21 -7.30
CA THR A 116 -7.67 5.26 -8.34
C THR A 116 -8.35 3.89 -8.54
N LEU A 117 -7.58 2.80 -8.53
CA LEU A 117 -8.14 1.44 -8.63
C LEU A 117 -8.95 1.08 -7.38
N GLY A 118 -8.44 1.38 -6.18
CA GLY A 118 -9.14 1.10 -4.93
C GLY A 118 -10.48 1.84 -4.83
N THR A 119 -10.54 3.10 -5.26
CA THR A 119 -11.80 3.86 -5.30
C THR A 119 -12.74 3.40 -6.41
N ALA A 120 -12.24 2.95 -7.56
CA ALA A 120 -13.09 2.45 -8.64
C ALA A 120 -13.70 1.07 -8.32
N TYR A 121 -12.94 0.20 -7.64
CA TYR A 121 -13.29 -1.22 -7.45
C TYR A 121 -13.56 -1.59 -5.98
N TRP A 122 -13.89 -0.63 -5.13
CA TRP A 122 -14.09 -0.87 -3.69
C TRP A 122 -15.13 -1.95 -3.39
N ARG A 123 -16.18 -2.10 -4.22
CA ARG A 123 -17.24 -3.12 -4.01
C ARG A 123 -16.72 -4.54 -4.20
N GLN A 124 -15.86 -4.76 -5.19
CA GLN A 124 -15.25 -6.06 -5.46
C GLN A 124 -14.17 -6.35 -4.41
N LEU A 125 -13.39 -5.34 -4.04
CA LEU A 125 -12.26 -5.46 -3.12
C LEU A 125 -12.66 -5.53 -1.64
N SER A 126 -13.86 -5.05 -1.28
CA SER A 126 -14.26 -4.86 0.13
C SER A 126 -14.10 -6.10 1.00
N LEU A 127 -14.32 -7.31 0.45
CA LEU A 127 -14.19 -8.54 1.25
C LEU A 127 -12.72 -8.87 1.53
N ILE A 128 -11.88 -8.84 0.49
CA ILE A 128 -10.45 -9.16 0.59
C ILE A 128 -9.76 -8.12 1.48
N THR A 129 -10.00 -6.84 1.20
CA THR A 129 -9.49 -5.73 2.01
C THR A 129 -9.93 -5.87 3.46
N GLY A 130 -11.22 -6.10 3.73
CA GLY A 130 -11.71 -6.20 5.10
C GLY A 130 -11.04 -7.32 5.89
N VAL A 131 -10.87 -8.51 5.27
CA VAL A 131 -10.23 -9.66 5.94
C VAL A 131 -8.76 -9.37 6.22
N LEU A 132 -8.04 -8.80 5.25
CA LEU A 132 -6.63 -8.46 5.40
C LEU A 132 -6.45 -7.40 6.50
N LEU A 133 -7.28 -6.37 6.52
CA LEU A 133 -7.24 -5.34 7.56
C LEU A 133 -7.52 -5.92 8.94
N ASN A 134 -8.51 -6.80 9.09
CA ASN A 134 -8.78 -7.44 10.37
C ASN A 134 -7.62 -8.33 10.86
N TRP A 135 -6.73 -8.77 9.96
CA TRP A 135 -5.53 -9.51 10.36
C TRP A 135 -4.38 -8.62 10.80
N ILE A 136 -4.19 -7.46 10.14
CA ILE A 136 -3.09 -6.53 10.45
C ILE A 136 -3.42 -5.52 11.56
N THR A 137 -4.70 -5.41 11.99
CA THR A 137 -5.15 -4.38 12.94
C THR A 137 -5.59 -4.96 14.28
#